data_AF-A0A5C2MA95-F1
#
_entry.id   AF-A0A5C2MA95-F1
#
_cell.length_a   1.000
_cell.length_b   1.000
_cell.length_c   1.000
_cell.angle_alpha   90.00
_cell.angle_beta   90.00
_cell.angle_gamma   90.00
#
_symmetry.space_group_name_H-M   'P 1'
#
loop_
_entity.id
_entity.type
_entity.pdbx_description
1 polymer ?
#
loop_
_entity_poly.entity_id
_entity_poly.type
_entity_poly.pdbx_seq_one_letter_code
_entity_poly.pdbx_strand_id
1 'polypeptide(L)'
;MLIEGANSHGSGILLQRKGSTYVILTAYHVVEKAGQYTVKTVDGQRYAMRPNSIRRLPGVDLATLEIESNRDYTLATLGNSVEAVEGMPVFVAGFPAQEASVLGGIYQFTEGRLTANASRPIQDGYALVYSNPTLPGMSGGPVLDENGRLIGVHGSADIASTLVQEGSGSSTVFVKRGFNLGIPINTYLSLATPSRETTVLPAPTPLKAADYFLAAEEHFQRKNFAAAIDNYTQAIALNPNYSEAYLGRAVAQMFALVPHQDFNQLGEELGTKYLSRLTQGNPILKDAFPPNPPTPMLDTFVRNMAERPGTIQQDIAKAIALNPQYTEAYGIRSFLNLLLGNFGTAVADSDRALALSPNNSDLQMIQSLALFLSGDFRRSIPVFDRLIAANPKSTDYHLLRGIAAFLMGDYALSRPSWTALTQLTPKDPIPFAVRGVTYLLEQNSKASLPDLRQAAELYRQQGNMQSYNEMMDAIRQIENR
;
A
#
# COMPACT_ATOMS: atom_id res chain seq x y z
N MET A 1 -6.99 -18.59 -14.49
CA MET A 1 -8.46 -18.61 -14.30
C MET A 1 -8.84 -17.66 -13.19
N LEU A 2 -10.03 -17.06 -13.28
CA LEU A 2 -10.62 -16.27 -12.20
C LEU A 2 -11.55 -17.16 -11.38
N ILE A 3 -11.44 -17.13 -10.06
CA ILE A 3 -12.29 -17.85 -9.11
C ILE A 3 -13.09 -16.82 -8.31
N GLU A 4 -14.42 -16.92 -8.36
CA GLU A 4 -15.35 -16.02 -7.67
C GLU A 4 -16.25 -16.83 -6.72
N GLY A 5 -16.28 -16.44 -5.45
CA GLY A 5 -17.21 -16.92 -4.43
C GLY A 5 -17.93 -15.74 -3.76
N ALA A 6 -18.94 -16.03 -2.94
CA ALA A 6 -19.82 -14.99 -2.37
C ALA A 6 -19.09 -13.86 -1.63
N ASN A 7 -17.96 -14.16 -0.97
CA ASN A 7 -17.10 -13.21 -0.26
C ASN A 7 -15.61 -13.57 -0.42
N SER A 8 -15.24 -14.10 -1.58
CA SER A 8 -13.87 -14.47 -1.90
C SER A 8 -13.62 -14.34 -3.40
N HIS A 9 -12.44 -13.88 -3.76
CA HIS A 9 -12.01 -13.71 -5.14
C HIS A 9 -10.54 -14.09 -5.23
N GLY A 10 -10.18 -14.81 -6.29
CA GLY A 10 -8.81 -15.23 -6.50
C GLY A 10 -8.54 -15.73 -7.89
N SER A 11 -7.35 -16.25 -8.08
CA SER A 11 -6.87 -16.82 -9.33
C SER A 11 -6.66 -18.32 -9.19
N GLY A 12 -6.67 -19.03 -10.32
CA GLY A 12 -6.42 -20.46 -10.36
C GLY A 12 -5.70 -20.90 -11.63
N ILE A 13 -5.01 -22.02 -11.55
CA ILE A 13 -4.14 -22.58 -12.58
C ILE A 13 -4.73 -23.91 -13.05
N LEU A 14 -4.97 -24.07 -14.35
CA LEU A 14 -5.34 -25.37 -14.90
C LEU A 14 -4.13 -26.30 -14.92
N LEU A 15 -4.17 -27.40 -14.17
CA LEU A 15 -3.05 -28.35 -14.09
C LEU A 15 -3.30 -29.63 -14.85
N GLN A 16 -4.51 -30.17 -14.77
CA GLN A 16 -4.81 -31.50 -15.29
C GLN A 16 -6.19 -31.54 -15.92
N ARG A 17 -6.35 -32.46 -16.87
CA ARG A 17 -7.64 -32.79 -17.47
C ARG A 17 -7.82 -34.30 -17.46
N LYS A 18 -8.98 -34.77 -16.97
CA LYS A 18 -9.44 -36.16 -16.99
C LYS A 18 -10.80 -36.21 -17.70
N GLY A 19 -10.81 -36.58 -18.97
CA GLY A 19 -12.02 -36.49 -19.80
C GLY A 19 -12.48 -35.03 -19.94
N SER A 20 -13.72 -34.73 -19.55
CA SER A 20 -14.26 -33.36 -19.50
C SER A 20 -13.97 -32.64 -18.17
N THR A 21 -13.35 -33.30 -17.19
CA THR A 21 -13.06 -32.70 -15.88
C THR A 21 -11.70 -32.03 -15.90
N TYR A 22 -11.65 -30.75 -15.54
CA TYR A 22 -10.42 -30.01 -15.33
C TYR A 22 -10.13 -29.83 -13.84
N VAL A 23 -8.88 -30.01 -13.43
CA VAL A 23 -8.39 -29.75 -12.08
C VAL A 23 -7.67 -28.40 -12.06
N ILE A 24 -8.12 -27.53 -11.17
CA ILE A 24 -7.58 -26.20 -10.96
C ILE A 24 -6.84 -26.18 -9.63
N LEU A 25 -5.57 -25.76 -9.62
CA LEU A 25 -4.81 -25.44 -8.42
C LEU A 25 -4.98 -23.96 -8.07
N THR A 26 -5.14 -23.65 -6.79
CA THR A 26 -5.24 -22.29 -6.26
C THR A 26 -4.68 -22.23 -4.83
N ALA A 27 -4.58 -21.03 -4.26
CA ALA A 27 -4.30 -20.86 -2.84
C ALA A 27 -5.53 -21.27 -2.02
N TYR A 28 -5.34 -21.91 -0.86
CA TYR A 28 -6.46 -22.43 -0.08
C TYR A 28 -7.36 -21.31 0.46
N HIS A 29 -6.79 -20.20 0.93
CA HIS A 29 -7.57 -19.05 1.41
C HIS A 29 -8.54 -18.45 0.36
N VAL A 30 -8.29 -18.66 -0.94
CA VAL A 30 -9.22 -18.27 -2.02
C VAL A 30 -10.51 -19.09 -1.96
N VAL A 31 -10.45 -20.33 -1.50
CA VAL A 31 -11.57 -21.28 -1.47
C VAL A 31 -11.86 -21.84 -0.07
N GLU A 32 -11.34 -21.20 0.97
CA GLU A 32 -11.46 -21.66 2.36
C GLU A 32 -12.89 -21.57 2.88
N LYS A 33 -13.61 -20.51 2.50
CA LYS A 33 -14.99 -20.29 2.93
C LYS A 33 -15.92 -21.32 2.30
N ALA A 34 -16.82 -21.90 3.10
CA ALA A 34 -17.86 -22.78 2.57
C ALA A 34 -18.76 -22.01 1.59
N GLY A 35 -18.98 -22.54 0.39
CA GLY A 35 -19.81 -21.88 -0.61
C GLY A 35 -19.68 -22.49 -2.01
N GLN A 36 -20.51 -21.97 -2.91
CA GLN A 36 -20.39 -22.24 -4.34
C GLN A 36 -19.39 -21.27 -4.96
N TYR A 37 -18.55 -21.79 -5.83
CA TYR A 37 -17.55 -21.01 -6.55
C TYR A 37 -17.82 -21.10 -8.05
N THR A 38 -17.64 -19.98 -8.73
CA THR A 38 -17.67 -19.89 -10.19
C THR A 38 -16.26 -19.68 -10.71
N VAL A 39 -15.87 -20.45 -11.71
CA VAL A 39 -14.60 -20.26 -12.42
C VAL A 39 -14.88 -19.56 -13.74
N LYS A 40 -14.31 -18.37 -13.91
CA LYS A 40 -14.29 -17.67 -15.20
C LYS A 40 -12.97 -17.96 -15.92
N THR A 41 -13.09 -18.38 -17.16
CA THR A 41 -11.98 -18.74 -18.04
C THR A 41 -11.56 -17.58 -18.94
N VAL A 42 -10.42 -17.72 -19.61
CA VAL A 42 -9.79 -16.64 -20.40
C VAL A 42 -10.64 -16.18 -21.59
N ASP A 43 -11.50 -17.05 -22.13
CA ASP A 43 -12.46 -16.74 -23.20
C ASP A 43 -13.80 -16.19 -22.67
N GLY A 44 -13.88 -15.89 -21.37
CA GLY A 44 -15.04 -15.35 -20.69
C GLY A 44 -16.08 -16.37 -20.25
N GLN A 45 -15.92 -17.67 -20.54
CA GLN A 45 -16.88 -18.68 -20.11
C GLN A 45 -16.84 -18.88 -18.58
N ARG A 46 -18.03 -19.12 -18.01
CA ARG A 46 -18.23 -19.31 -16.56
C ARG A 46 -18.67 -20.75 -16.29
N TYR A 47 -18.00 -21.40 -15.36
CA TYR A 47 -18.28 -22.78 -14.95
C TYR A 47 -18.57 -22.81 -13.45
N ALA A 48 -19.65 -23.49 -13.06
CA ALA A 48 -19.84 -23.84 -11.66
C ALA A 48 -18.81 -24.90 -11.27
N MET A 49 -18.25 -24.76 -10.07
CA MET A 49 -17.41 -25.79 -9.48
C MET A 49 -18.20 -27.09 -9.26
N ARG A 50 -17.57 -28.25 -9.46
CA ARG A 50 -18.16 -29.54 -9.12
C ARG A 50 -18.43 -29.62 -7.61
N PRO A 51 -19.61 -30.08 -7.17
CA PRO A 51 -19.91 -30.24 -5.75
C PRO A 51 -18.86 -31.06 -5.01
N ASN A 52 -18.47 -30.63 -3.81
CA ASN A 52 -17.50 -31.33 -2.96
C ASN A 52 -16.15 -31.63 -3.64
N SER A 53 -15.72 -30.84 -4.64
CA SER A 53 -14.44 -31.04 -5.33
C SER A 53 -13.25 -30.31 -4.71
N ILE A 54 -13.49 -29.38 -3.78
CA ILE A 54 -12.41 -28.69 -3.07
C ILE A 54 -11.63 -29.69 -2.23
N ARG A 55 -10.31 -29.75 -2.43
CA ARG A 55 -9.37 -30.56 -1.65
C ARG A 55 -8.24 -29.66 -1.19
N ARG A 56 -8.18 -29.39 0.11
CA ARG A 56 -7.04 -28.72 0.75
C ARG A 56 -5.86 -29.69 0.79
N LEU A 57 -4.66 -29.20 0.47
CA LEU A 57 -3.44 -29.97 0.62
C LEU A 57 -2.94 -29.89 2.08
N PRO A 58 -2.45 -31.00 2.67
CA PRO A 58 -2.01 -31.01 4.06
C PRO A 58 -0.83 -30.06 4.32
N GLY A 59 -0.93 -29.26 5.39
CA GLY A 59 0.18 -28.44 5.90
C GLY A 59 0.55 -27.21 5.04
N VAL A 60 -0.21 -26.90 3.98
CA VAL A 60 0.08 -25.79 3.07
C VAL A 60 -1.19 -25.02 2.67
N ASP A 61 -1.03 -23.76 2.26
CA ASP A 61 -2.10 -22.90 1.74
C ASP A 61 -2.36 -23.18 0.24
N LEU A 62 -2.57 -24.45 -0.11
CA LEU A 62 -2.94 -24.88 -1.45
C LEU A 62 -4.23 -25.70 -1.41
N ALA A 63 -5.04 -25.53 -2.46
CA ALA A 63 -6.19 -26.37 -2.70
C ALA A 63 -6.41 -26.63 -4.19
N THR A 64 -7.03 -27.76 -4.48
CA THR A 64 -7.53 -28.06 -5.83
C THR A 64 -9.06 -28.01 -5.86
N LEU A 65 -9.63 -27.61 -6.98
CA LEU A 65 -11.06 -27.71 -7.28
C LEU A 65 -11.28 -28.21 -8.70
N GLU A 66 -12.49 -28.70 -9.01
CA GLU A 66 -12.80 -29.25 -10.32
C GLU A 66 -13.93 -28.50 -11.03
N ILE A 67 -13.83 -28.40 -12.35
CA ILE A 67 -14.90 -27.94 -13.25
C ILE A 67 -15.10 -28.95 -14.39
N GLU A 68 -16.29 -28.97 -14.99
CA GLU A 68 -16.58 -29.75 -16.20
C GLU A 68 -16.64 -28.84 -17.43
N SER A 69 -15.91 -29.18 -18.48
CA SER A 69 -15.96 -28.52 -19.77
C SER A 69 -15.55 -29.46 -20.90
N ASN A 70 -16.26 -29.35 -22.03
CA ASN A 70 -15.90 -30.03 -23.27
C ASN A 70 -14.99 -29.17 -24.16
N ARG A 71 -14.66 -27.94 -23.75
CA ARG A 71 -13.69 -27.09 -24.45
C ARG A 71 -12.27 -27.54 -24.14
N ASP A 72 -11.37 -27.28 -25.08
CA ASP A 72 -9.95 -27.56 -24.94
C ASP A 72 -9.22 -26.31 -24.42
N TYR A 73 -8.78 -26.37 -23.16
CA TYR A 73 -8.00 -25.33 -22.53
C TYR A 73 -6.54 -25.76 -22.40
N THR A 74 -5.62 -24.81 -22.56
CA THR A 74 -4.19 -25.06 -22.35
C THR A 74 -3.92 -25.29 -20.86
N LEU A 75 -3.23 -26.39 -20.56
CA LEU A 75 -2.77 -26.70 -19.20
C LEU A 75 -1.43 -26.01 -18.93
N ALA A 76 -1.16 -25.67 -17.68
CA ALA A 76 0.14 -25.15 -17.29
C ALA A 76 1.23 -26.22 -17.49
N THR A 77 2.35 -25.80 -18.09
CA THR A 77 3.55 -26.64 -18.16
C THR A 77 4.26 -26.58 -16.82
N LEU A 78 4.53 -27.73 -16.20
CA LEU A 78 5.21 -27.79 -14.90
C LEU A 78 6.71 -27.51 -15.05
N GLY A 79 7.25 -26.63 -14.20
CA GLY A 79 8.68 -26.40 -14.04
C GLY A 79 9.24 -27.12 -12.82
N ASN A 80 10.49 -26.81 -12.47
CA ASN A 80 11.15 -27.31 -11.27
C ASN A 80 11.57 -26.15 -10.36
N SER A 81 10.84 -25.97 -9.25
CA SER A 81 11.13 -24.92 -8.27
C SER A 81 12.41 -25.15 -7.47
N VAL A 82 12.96 -26.37 -7.46
CA VAL A 82 14.26 -26.65 -6.81
C VAL A 82 15.42 -26.02 -7.59
N GLU A 83 15.27 -25.87 -8.91
CA GLU A 83 16.25 -25.24 -9.80
C GLU A 83 16.10 -23.71 -9.85
N ALA A 84 15.08 -23.16 -9.20
CA ALA A 84 14.84 -21.72 -9.19
C ALA A 84 15.89 -21.02 -8.32
N VAL A 85 16.63 -20.08 -8.92
CA VAL A 85 17.75 -19.37 -8.29
C VAL A 85 17.47 -17.87 -8.17
N GLU A 86 18.03 -17.25 -7.14
CA GLU A 86 17.97 -15.80 -6.94
C GLU A 86 18.43 -15.04 -8.20
N GLY A 87 17.71 -13.97 -8.53
CA GLY A 87 17.95 -13.13 -9.70
C GLY A 87 17.28 -13.59 -10.99
N MET A 88 16.78 -14.84 -11.07
CA MET A 88 16.12 -15.33 -12.29
C MET A 88 14.86 -14.51 -12.60
N PRO A 89 14.55 -14.21 -13.89
CA PRO A 89 13.28 -13.61 -14.27
C PRO A 89 12.12 -14.53 -13.87
N VAL A 90 11.09 -13.95 -13.26
CA VAL A 90 9.85 -14.67 -12.95
C VAL A 90 8.64 -13.82 -13.33
N PHE A 91 7.59 -14.49 -13.76
CA PHE A 91 6.36 -13.85 -14.24
C PHE A 91 5.19 -14.27 -13.38
N VAL A 92 4.43 -13.31 -12.88
CA VAL A 92 3.26 -13.56 -12.05
C VAL A 92 2.03 -13.10 -12.78
N ALA A 93 1.04 -13.99 -12.86
CA ALA A 93 -0.21 -13.69 -13.51
C ALA A 93 -1.40 -13.94 -12.59
N GLY A 94 -2.47 -13.16 -12.76
CA GLY A 94 -3.65 -13.28 -11.91
C GLY A 94 -4.73 -12.26 -12.23
N PHE A 95 -5.84 -12.33 -11.50
CA PHE A 95 -6.99 -11.44 -11.64
C PHE A 95 -7.14 -10.59 -10.39
N PRO A 96 -6.76 -9.31 -10.42
CA PRO A 96 -6.98 -8.39 -9.30
C PRO A 96 -8.47 -8.30 -8.91
N ALA A 97 -8.74 -8.02 -7.66
CA ALA A 97 -10.08 -7.65 -7.18
C ALA A 97 -10.55 -6.37 -7.90
N GLN A 98 -11.86 -6.25 -8.16
CA GLN A 98 -12.41 -5.11 -8.91
C GLN A 98 -12.13 -3.75 -8.24
N GLU A 99 -12.13 -3.70 -6.91
CA GLU A 99 -11.84 -2.49 -6.13
C GLU A 99 -10.37 -2.05 -6.22
N ALA A 100 -9.45 -2.97 -6.52
CA ALA A 100 -8.03 -2.69 -6.65
C ALA A 100 -7.59 -2.31 -8.09
N SER A 101 -8.52 -2.29 -9.06
CA SER A 101 -8.21 -1.99 -10.46
C SER A 101 -9.14 -0.93 -11.04
N VAL A 102 -8.56 0.20 -11.48
CA VAL A 102 -9.26 1.32 -12.11
C VAL A 102 -9.97 0.91 -13.43
N LEU A 103 -9.59 -0.24 -14.00
CA LEU A 103 -10.10 -0.72 -15.29
C LEU A 103 -10.97 -1.99 -15.19
N GLY A 104 -11.37 -2.39 -13.98
CA GLY A 104 -12.27 -3.53 -13.77
C GLY A 104 -11.63 -4.89 -14.12
N GLY A 105 -11.06 -5.58 -13.13
CA GLY A 105 -10.73 -7.01 -13.21
C GLY A 105 -9.90 -7.47 -14.42
N ILE A 106 -9.08 -6.59 -15.01
CA ILE A 106 -8.19 -6.94 -16.13
C ILE A 106 -7.17 -7.96 -15.63
N TYR A 107 -6.98 -9.03 -16.39
CA TYR A 107 -5.91 -10.01 -16.19
C TYR A 107 -4.56 -9.29 -16.11
N GLN A 108 -3.87 -9.44 -14.99
CA GLN A 108 -2.54 -8.90 -14.77
C GLN A 108 -1.48 -9.95 -15.11
N PHE A 109 -0.44 -9.51 -15.80
CA PHE A 109 0.75 -10.27 -16.11
C PHE A 109 1.95 -9.36 -15.85
N THR A 110 2.77 -9.74 -14.87
CA THR A 110 3.81 -8.86 -14.34
C THR A 110 5.14 -9.57 -14.36
N GLU A 111 6.17 -8.84 -14.74
CA GLU A 111 7.56 -9.30 -14.73
C GLU A 111 8.23 -8.86 -13.43
N GLY A 112 9.12 -9.70 -12.93
CA GLY A 112 9.93 -9.45 -11.76
C GLY A 112 11.07 -10.46 -11.70
N ARG A 113 11.69 -10.57 -10.52
CA ARG A 113 12.77 -11.52 -10.29
C ARG A 113 12.50 -12.35 -9.06
N LEU A 114 12.96 -13.59 -9.06
CA LEU A 114 13.05 -14.37 -7.84
C LEU A 114 14.10 -13.73 -6.95
N THR A 115 13.73 -13.34 -5.74
CA THR A 115 14.61 -12.71 -4.77
C THR A 115 15.08 -13.72 -3.72
N ALA A 116 14.31 -14.79 -3.49
CA ALA A 116 14.74 -15.90 -2.67
C ALA A 116 14.00 -17.20 -2.98
N ASN A 117 14.68 -18.31 -2.70
CA ASN A 117 14.12 -19.65 -2.67
C ASN A 117 14.61 -20.33 -1.38
N ALA A 118 13.79 -20.26 -0.34
CA ALA A 118 14.16 -20.77 0.98
C ALA A 118 14.09 -22.31 1.00
N SER A 119 15.05 -22.91 1.67
CA SER A 119 15.08 -24.36 1.91
C SER A 119 14.17 -24.75 3.07
N ARG A 120 13.82 -23.80 3.94
CA ARG A 120 12.83 -23.97 5.01
C ARG A 120 11.62 -23.07 4.73
N PRO A 121 10.47 -23.63 4.34
CA PRO A 121 9.27 -22.84 4.18
C PRO A 121 8.81 -22.27 5.52
N ILE A 122 8.21 -21.09 5.49
CA ILE A 122 7.46 -20.55 6.63
C ILE A 122 6.08 -21.22 6.71
N GLN A 123 5.26 -20.75 7.65
CA GLN A 123 3.90 -21.22 7.85
C GLN A 123 3.14 -21.33 6.51
N ASP A 124 2.37 -22.41 6.37
CA ASP A 124 1.55 -22.71 5.19
C ASP A 124 2.32 -22.97 3.87
N GLY A 125 3.63 -23.22 3.95
CA GLY A 125 4.42 -23.77 2.84
C GLY A 125 5.07 -22.73 1.91
N TYR A 126 5.02 -21.45 2.28
CA TYR A 126 5.63 -20.37 1.51
C TYR A 126 7.15 -20.44 1.57
N ALA A 127 7.81 -20.44 0.40
CA ALA A 127 9.27 -20.53 0.32
C ALA A 127 9.89 -19.72 -0.83
N LEU A 128 9.09 -19.35 -1.84
CA LEU A 128 9.54 -18.47 -2.92
C LEU A 128 9.30 -17.02 -2.52
N VAL A 129 10.27 -16.16 -2.81
CA VAL A 129 10.17 -14.71 -2.67
C VAL A 129 10.49 -14.08 -4.02
N TYR A 130 9.70 -13.11 -4.47
CA TYR A 130 9.90 -12.45 -5.76
C TYR A 130 9.36 -11.02 -5.82
N SER A 131 9.94 -10.20 -6.70
CA SER A 131 9.76 -8.75 -6.75
C SER A 131 8.58 -8.26 -7.61
N ASN A 132 7.74 -9.16 -8.13
CA ASN A 132 6.70 -8.79 -9.09
C ASN A 132 5.69 -7.81 -8.46
N PRO A 133 5.27 -6.74 -9.17
CA PRO A 133 4.16 -5.93 -8.68
C PRO A 133 2.86 -6.76 -8.71
N THR A 134 2.23 -6.99 -7.54
CA THR A 134 0.95 -7.72 -7.47
C THR A 134 -0.12 -6.89 -6.77
N LEU A 135 -1.38 -7.18 -7.12
CA LEU A 135 -2.56 -6.54 -6.54
C LEU A 135 -3.39 -7.56 -5.73
N PRO A 136 -4.15 -7.11 -4.72
CA PRO A 136 -5.11 -7.95 -4.02
C PRO A 136 -6.02 -8.72 -5.00
N GLY A 137 -6.28 -10.00 -4.71
CA GLY A 137 -7.08 -10.88 -5.56
C GLY A 137 -6.28 -11.74 -6.56
N MET A 138 -4.99 -11.47 -6.76
CA MET A 138 -4.17 -12.30 -7.64
C MET A 138 -3.79 -13.67 -7.03
N SER A 139 -4.03 -13.89 -5.73
CA SER A 139 -3.72 -15.13 -5.00
C SER A 139 -4.22 -16.38 -5.72
N GLY A 140 -3.43 -17.44 -5.72
CA GLY A 140 -3.68 -18.69 -6.45
C GLY A 140 -3.27 -18.64 -7.93
N GLY A 141 -2.76 -17.51 -8.41
CA GLY A 141 -2.22 -17.35 -9.76
C GLY A 141 -0.85 -18.01 -9.95
N PRO A 142 -0.42 -18.26 -11.20
CA PRO A 142 0.87 -18.88 -11.47
C PRO A 142 2.04 -17.93 -11.23
N VAL A 143 3.13 -18.48 -10.67
CA VAL A 143 4.49 -17.94 -10.76
C VAL A 143 5.24 -18.78 -11.79
N LEU A 144 5.70 -18.13 -12.86
CA LEU A 144 6.28 -18.77 -14.04
C LEU A 144 7.77 -18.40 -14.19
N ASP A 145 8.56 -19.31 -14.75
CA ASP A 145 9.92 -18.99 -15.23
C ASP A 145 9.90 -18.34 -16.63
N GLU A 146 11.08 -17.99 -17.15
CA GLU A 146 11.27 -17.38 -18.47
C GLU A 146 10.77 -18.22 -19.66
N ASN A 147 10.58 -19.52 -19.46
CA ASN A 147 10.04 -20.43 -20.47
C ASN A 147 8.53 -20.63 -20.31
N GLY A 148 7.88 -19.88 -19.41
CA GLY A 148 6.45 -20.01 -19.12
C GLY A 148 6.09 -21.27 -18.33
N ARG A 149 7.06 -21.92 -17.69
CA ARG A 149 6.82 -23.11 -16.85
C ARG A 149 6.46 -22.69 -15.43
N LEU A 150 5.47 -23.35 -14.86
CA LEU A 150 4.97 -23.13 -13.50
C LEU A 150 6.00 -23.57 -12.47
N ILE A 151 6.56 -22.62 -11.73
CA ILE A 151 7.50 -22.86 -10.63
C ILE A 151 6.89 -22.59 -9.25
N GLY A 152 5.73 -21.94 -9.18
CA GLY A 152 5.05 -21.74 -7.89
C GLY A 152 3.62 -21.22 -8.03
N VAL A 153 2.93 -21.18 -6.90
CA VAL A 153 1.61 -20.57 -6.78
C VAL A 153 1.75 -19.30 -5.97
N HIS A 154 1.33 -18.17 -6.55
CA HIS A 154 1.31 -16.89 -5.86
C HIS A 154 0.29 -16.94 -4.72
N GLY A 155 0.66 -16.44 -3.54
CA GLY A 155 -0.26 -16.38 -2.40
C GLY A 155 -0.15 -15.03 -1.70
N SER A 156 0.53 -14.98 -0.56
CA SER A 156 0.64 -13.76 0.24
C SER A 156 1.57 -12.72 -0.42
N ALA A 157 1.07 -11.52 -0.68
CA ALA A 157 1.93 -10.36 -0.93
C ALA A 157 2.52 -9.89 0.41
N ASP A 158 3.73 -9.34 0.41
CA ASP A 158 4.23 -8.68 1.60
C ASP A 158 3.33 -7.49 1.96
N ILE A 159 2.58 -7.68 3.03
CA ILE A 159 1.85 -6.61 3.70
C ILE A 159 2.81 -6.13 4.78
N ALA A 160 3.83 -5.35 4.41
CA ALA A 160 4.32 -4.36 5.35
C ALA A 160 3.11 -3.51 5.69
N SER A 161 2.58 -3.83 6.87
CA SER A 161 1.35 -3.38 7.51
C SER A 161 0.76 -2.09 6.95
N THR A 162 -0.54 -2.17 6.67
CA THR A 162 -1.54 -1.09 6.65
C THR A 162 -1.04 0.20 7.31
N LEU A 163 -0.47 1.09 6.50
CA LEU A 163 -0.48 2.50 6.81
C LEU A 163 -1.89 2.96 6.44
N VAL A 164 -2.72 3.09 7.48
CA VAL A 164 -4.14 3.50 7.49
C VAL A 164 -5.15 2.43 7.02
N GLN A 165 -6.06 2.04 7.92
CA GLN A 165 -7.51 2.23 7.78
C GLN A 165 -8.22 1.75 9.07
N GLU A 166 -8.99 2.63 9.69
CA GLU A 166 -10.41 2.45 10.04
C GLU A 166 -10.95 3.77 10.62
N GLY A 167 -11.99 4.33 9.98
CA GLY A 167 -12.67 5.56 10.41
C GLY A 167 -12.44 6.75 9.48
N SER A 168 -13.46 7.06 8.66
CA SER A 168 -13.60 8.28 7.83
C SER A 168 -12.35 8.78 7.06
N GLY A 169 -12.22 8.38 5.79
CA GLY A 169 -11.60 9.21 4.76
C GLY A 169 -10.07 9.42 4.78
N SER A 170 -9.35 8.93 5.80
CA SER A 170 -7.90 9.07 5.90
C SER A 170 -7.19 8.22 4.85
N SER A 171 -6.31 8.86 4.08
CA SER A 171 -5.61 8.27 2.95
C SER A 171 -4.43 7.41 3.41
N THR A 172 -4.57 6.13 3.14
CA THR A 172 -3.61 5.07 3.40
C THR A 172 -2.33 5.24 2.61
N VAL A 173 -1.18 5.35 3.27
CA VAL A 173 0.13 5.42 2.61
C VAL A 173 0.75 4.04 2.61
N PHE A 174 0.30 3.08 1.80
CA PHE A 174 0.89 1.75 1.84
C PHE A 174 2.37 1.79 1.44
N VAL A 175 3.25 1.36 2.33
CA VAL A 175 4.66 1.16 1.99
C VAL A 175 4.94 -0.34 1.98
N LYS A 176 4.61 -1.00 0.85
CA LYS A 176 5.09 -2.36 0.60
C LYS A 176 6.62 -2.34 0.54
N ARG A 177 7.28 -3.42 0.98
CA ARG A 177 8.74 -3.57 0.82
C ARG A 177 9.13 -4.18 -0.53
N GLY A 178 8.15 -4.49 -1.39
CA GLY A 178 8.39 -4.78 -2.81
C GLY A 178 8.63 -6.26 -3.15
N PHE A 179 8.19 -7.18 -2.31
CA PHE A 179 8.24 -8.62 -2.61
C PHE A 179 6.93 -9.33 -2.29
N ASN A 180 6.80 -10.56 -2.80
CA ASN A 180 5.66 -11.43 -2.61
C ASN A 180 6.14 -12.83 -2.32
N LEU A 181 5.27 -13.62 -1.70
CA LEU A 181 5.52 -14.99 -1.32
C LEU A 181 4.75 -15.95 -2.22
N GLY A 182 5.39 -17.06 -2.55
CA GLY A 182 4.79 -18.15 -3.29
C GLY A 182 5.10 -19.51 -2.69
N ILE A 183 4.20 -20.45 -2.92
CA ILE A 183 4.40 -21.85 -2.55
C ILE A 183 5.06 -22.55 -3.75
N PRO A 184 6.25 -23.16 -3.58
CA PRO A 184 6.95 -23.85 -4.66
C PRO A 184 6.09 -24.94 -5.31
N ILE A 185 6.16 -25.09 -6.64
CA ILE A 185 5.38 -26.11 -7.34
C ILE A 185 5.76 -27.54 -6.89
N ASN A 186 7.02 -27.76 -6.51
CA ASN A 186 7.46 -29.07 -6.04
C ASN A 186 6.79 -29.47 -4.72
N THR A 187 6.34 -28.50 -3.90
CA THR A 187 5.52 -28.76 -2.70
C THR A 187 4.17 -29.38 -3.08
N TYR A 188 3.52 -28.85 -4.13
CA TYR A 188 2.30 -29.46 -4.67
C TYR A 188 2.59 -30.87 -5.19
N LEU A 189 3.66 -31.06 -5.97
CA LEU A 189 4.01 -32.36 -6.56
C LEU A 189 4.27 -33.42 -5.48
N SER A 190 5.00 -33.09 -4.41
CA SER A 190 5.25 -34.04 -3.31
C SER A 190 4.00 -34.46 -2.54
N LEU A 191 2.98 -33.59 -2.48
CA LEU A 191 1.73 -33.85 -1.76
C LEU A 191 0.65 -34.49 -2.65
N ALA A 192 0.65 -34.18 -3.95
CA ALA A 192 -0.33 -34.69 -4.92
C ALA A 192 -0.01 -36.12 -5.40
N THR A 193 1.27 -36.52 -5.37
CA THR A 193 1.71 -37.89 -5.63
C THR A 193 2.32 -38.48 -4.36
N PRO A 194 1.63 -39.37 -3.63
CA PRO A 194 2.22 -40.03 -2.48
C PRO A 194 3.25 -41.06 -2.96
N SER A 195 4.51 -40.65 -3.12
CA SER A 195 5.62 -41.59 -3.28
C SER A 195 5.86 -42.30 -1.95
N ARG A 196 5.74 -43.63 -1.98
CA ARG A 196 6.11 -44.59 -0.93
C ARG A 196 7.64 -44.68 -0.82
N GLU A 197 8.31 -43.61 -0.42
CA GLU A 197 9.72 -43.70 -0.02
C GLU A 197 9.94 -42.96 1.28
N THR A 198 10.02 -43.72 2.37
CA THR A 198 10.59 -43.31 3.64
C THR A 198 12.04 -42.92 3.42
N THR A 199 12.27 -41.63 3.21
CA THR A 199 13.62 -41.07 3.13
C THR A 199 14.15 -40.83 4.54
N VAL A 200 15.33 -41.40 4.80
CA VAL A 200 16.22 -41.07 5.91
C VAL A 200 16.33 -39.55 6.01
N LEU A 201 16.14 -38.99 7.21
CA LEU A 201 16.27 -37.56 7.45
C LEU A 201 17.62 -37.08 6.90
N PRO A 202 17.65 -36.22 5.86
CA PRO A 202 18.90 -35.66 5.40
C PRO A 202 19.56 -34.88 6.55
N ALA A 203 20.88 -34.92 6.62
CA ALA A 203 21.65 -34.12 7.57
C ALA A 203 21.19 -32.65 7.49
N PRO A 204 21.13 -31.90 8.61
CA PRO A 204 20.61 -30.54 8.61
C PRO A 204 21.42 -29.69 7.63
N THR A 205 20.80 -29.36 6.49
CA THR A 205 21.39 -28.48 5.49
C THR A 205 21.67 -27.12 6.15
N PRO A 206 22.87 -26.54 5.97
CA PRO A 206 23.15 -25.19 6.44
C PRO A 206 22.09 -24.22 5.92
N LEU A 207 21.65 -23.32 6.80
CA LEU A 207 20.70 -22.28 6.44
C LEU A 207 21.31 -21.33 5.40
N LYS A 208 20.52 -20.96 4.40
CA LYS A 208 20.88 -19.98 3.37
C LYS A 208 20.36 -18.60 3.78
N ALA A 209 20.85 -17.55 3.12
CA ALA A 209 20.36 -16.18 3.33
C ALA A 209 18.83 -16.07 3.19
N ALA A 210 18.25 -16.77 2.22
CA ALA A 210 16.80 -16.83 2.00
C ALA A 210 16.00 -17.37 3.19
N ASP A 211 16.55 -18.34 3.95
CA ASP A 211 15.87 -18.91 5.11
C ASP A 211 15.79 -17.89 6.25
N TYR A 212 16.90 -17.18 6.50
CA TYR A 212 16.93 -16.10 7.48
C TYR A 212 16.05 -14.93 7.06
N PHE A 213 16.02 -14.58 5.77
CA PHE A 213 15.13 -13.54 5.27
C PHE A 213 13.66 -13.89 5.53
N LEU A 214 13.23 -15.10 5.19
CA LEU A 214 11.85 -15.52 5.46
C LEU A 214 11.51 -15.57 6.95
N ALA A 215 12.44 -16.03 7.79
CA ALA A 215 12.26 -15.98 9.25
C ALA A 215 12.12 -14.53 9.75
N ALA A 216 12.91 -13.59 9.18
CA ALA A 216 12.78 -12.17 9.47
C ALA A 216 11.39 -11.64 9.10
N GLU A 217 10.85 -12.05 7.95
CA GLU A 217 9.50 -11.68 7.52
C GLU A 217 8.42 -12.18 8.48
N GLU A 218 8.51 -13.44 8.90
CA GLU A 218 7.58 -14.02 9.87
C GLU A 218 7.61 -13.27 11.20
N HIS A 219 8.80 -12.90 11.69
CA HIS A 219 8.96 -12.10 12.89
C HIS A 219 8.43 -10.67 12.71
N PHE A 220 8.66 -10.07 11.53
CA PHE A 220 8.14 -8.74 11.20
C PHE A 220 6.61 -8.72 11.23
N GLN A 221 5.97 -9.70 10.60
CA GLN A 221 4.51 -9.85 10.61
C GLN A 221 3.93 -10.03 12.02
N ARG A 222 4.68 -10.71 12.89
CA ARG A 222 4.35 -10.85 14.32
C ARG A 222 4.69 -9.61 15.16
N LYS A 223 5.12 -8.51 14.53
CA LYS A 223 5.57 -7.26 15.18
C LYS A 223 6.76 -7.46 16.12
N ASN A 224 7.48 -8.58 15.97
CA ASN A 224 8.72 -8.86 16.70
C ASN A 224 9.91 -8.30 15.91
N PHE A 225 10.04 -6.97 15.90
CA PHE A 225 11.04 -6.29 15.09
C PHE A 225 12.48 -6.58 15.53
N ALA A 226 12.71 -6.86 16.81
CA ALA A 226 14.05 -7.25 17.29
C ALA A 226 14.52 -8.55 16.61
N ALA A 227 13.70 -9.60 16.66
CA ALA A 227 14.02 -10.87 16.01
C ALA A 227 14.06 -10.73 14.47
N ALA A 228 13.25 -9.84 13.89
CA ALA A 228 13.31 -9.54 12.46
C ALA A 228 14.67 -8.92 12.08
N ILE A 229 15.13 -7.90 12.82
CA ILE A 229 16.43 -7.24 12.61
C ILE A 229 17.59 -8.24 12.71
N ASP A 230 17.56 -9.13 13.69
CA ASP A 230 18.58 -10.16 13.87
C ASP A 230 18.62 -11.11 12.67
N ASN A 231 17.47 -11.60 12.23
CA ASN A 231 17.38 -12.51 11.09
C ASN A 231 17.76 -11.82 9.77
N TYR A 232 17.36 -10.57 9.52
CA TYR A 232 17.86 -9.83 8.36
C TYR A 232 19.37 -9.66 8.40
N THR A 233 19.93 -9.43 9.60
CA THR A 233 21.38 -9.32 9.77
C THR A 233 22.10 -10.62 9.41
N GLN A 234 21.54 -11.77 9.79
CA GLN A 234 22.08 -13.08 9.35
C GLN A 234 21.93 -13.29 7.84
N ALA A 235 20.79 -12.89 7.25
CA ALA A 235 20.57 -12.97 5.81
C ALA A 235 21.61 -12.14 5.04
N ILE A 236 21.88 -10.90 5.48
CA ILE A 236 22.90 -10.01 4.92
C ILE A 236 24.31 -10.57 5.11
N ALA A 237 24.60 -11.19 6.26
CA ALA A 237 25.90 -11.79 6.52
C ALA A 237 26.20 -12.96 5.56
N LEU A 238 25.18 -13.74 5.18
CA LEU A 238 25.30 -14.83 4.23
C LEU A 238 25.24 -14.37 2.76
N ASN A 239 24.49 -13.30 2.46
CA ASN A 239 24.43 -12.68 1.15
C ASN A 239 24.54 -11.13 1.27
N PRO A 240 25.76 -10.57 1.17
CA PRO A 240 25.97 -9.12 1.23
C PRO A 240 25.41 -8.31 0.04
N ASN A 241 24.89 -8.99 -0.99
CA ASN A 241 24.25 -8.38 -2.14
C ASN A 241 22.71 -8.50 -2.09
N TYR A 242 22.15 -8.87 -0.93
CA TYR A 242 20.72 -9.08 -0.77
C TYR A 242 19.97 -7.77 -0.49
N SER A 243 19.58 -7.08 -1.56
CA SER A 243 18.99 -5.72 -1.48
C SER A 243 17.73 -5.64 -0.62
N GLU A 244 16.88 -6.66 -0.68
CA GLU A 244 15.62 -6.81 0.02
C GLU A 244 15.86 -7.00 1.53
N ALA A 245 16.90 -7.73 1.93
CA ALA A 245 17.24 -7.91 3.34
C ALA A 245 17.73 -6.60 3.97
N TYR A 246 18.48 -5.78 3.23
CA TYR A 246 18.84 -4.43 3.67
C TYR A 246 17.59 -3.55 3.86
N LEU A 247 16.70 -3.51 2.87
CA LEU A 247 15.48 -2.71 2.98
C LEU A 247 14.58 -3.20 4.12
N GLY A 248 14.39 -4.52 4.24
CA GLY A 248 13.64 -5.15 5.31
C GLY A 248 14.19 -4.81 6.70
N ARG A 249 15.52 -4.84 6.86
CA ARG A 249 16.18 -4.45 8.11
C ARG A 249 15.97 -2.97 8.42
N ALA A 250 16.11 -2.08 7.44
CA ALA A 250 15.88 -0.65 7.63
C ALA A 250 14.44 -0.37 8.10
N VAL A 251 13.46 -1.03 7.47
CA VAL A 251 12.04 -0.88 7.84
C VAL A 251 11.80 -1.45 9.24
N ALA A 252 12.30 -2.64 9.57
CA ALA A 252 12.18 -3.20 10.93
C ALA A 252 12.81 -2.29 11.99
N GLN A 253 13.95 -1.66 11.69
CA GLN A 253 14.56 -0.66 12.56
C GLN A 253 13.68 0.58 12.72
N MET A 254 13.08 1.12 11.63
CA MET A 254 12.14 2.23 11.71
C MET A 254 10.94 1.89 12.61
N PHE A 255 10.32 0.73 12.41
CA PHE A 255 9.20 0.27 13.23
C PHE A 255 9.57 0.09 14.70
N ALA A 256 10.78 -0.36 15.00
CA ALA A 256 11.28 -0.47 16.37
C ALA A 256 11.50 0.90 17.05
N LEU A 257 11.57 2.00 16.29
CA LEU A 257 11.73 3.36 16.81
C LEU A 257 10.42 4.11 16.99
N VAL A 258 9.32 3.64 16.39
CA VAL A 258 8.00 4.30 16.49
C VAL A 258 7.31 3.88 17.81
N PRO A 259 6.99 4.83 18.70
CA PRO A 259 6.22 4.54 19.91
C PRO A 259 4.89 3.87 19.57
N HIS A 260 4.55 2.79 20.27
CA HIS A 260 3.34 1.99 20.03
C HIS A 260 3.17 1.46 18.59
N GLN A 261 4.18 1.63 17.72
CA GLN A 261 4.17 1.24 16.32
C GLN A 261 3.04 1.92 15.52
N ASP A 262 2.59 3.10 15.98
CA ASP A 262 1.51 3.86 15.36
C ASP A 262 2.08 4.93 14.40
N PHE A 263 2.19 4.55 13.13
CA PHE A 263 2.59 5.47 12.07
C PHE A 263 1.46 6.39 11.60
N ASN A 264 0.20 6.08 11.92
CA ASN A 264 -0.92 6.96 11.55
C ASN A 264 -0.82 8.24 12.37
N GLN A 265 -0.60 8.10 13.67
CA GLN A 265 -0.39 9.24 14.56
C GLN A 265 0.85 10.07 14.15
N LEU A 266 1.92 9.43 13.66
CA LEU A 266 3.08 10.17 13.12
C LEU A 266 2.73 11.03 11.90
N GLY A 267 1.93 10.49 10.98
CA GLY A 267 1.48 11.22 9.79
C GLY A 267 0.54 12.38 10.16
N GLU A 268 -0.38 12.16 11.10
CA GLU A 268 -1.29 13.20 11.61
C GLU A 268 -0.53 14.31 12.35
N GLU A 269 0.41 13.95 13.22
CA GLU A 269 1.28 14.90 13.92
C GLU A 269 2.13 15.71 12.93
N LEU A 270 2.68 15.05 11.89
CA LEU A 270 3.40 15.73 10.82
C LEU A 270 2.51 16.73 10.09
N GLY A 271 1.35 16.28 9.62
CA GLY A 271 0.36 17.11 8.93
C GLY A 271 0.00 18.32 9.77
N THR A 272 -0.34 18.12 11.04
CA THR A 272 -0.78 19.20 11.93
C THR A 272 0.35 20.20 12.24
N LYS A 273 1.56 19.71 12.55
CA LYS A 273 2.74 20.55 12.83
C LYS A 273 3.07 21.46 11.66
N TYR A 274 3.10 20.92 10.45
CA TYR A 274 3.49 21.74 9.31
C TYR A 274 2.34 22.53 8.71
N LEU A 275 1.10 22.01 8.75
CA LEU A 275 -0.06 22.78 8.31
C LEU A 275 -0.18 24.05 9.15
N SER A 276 -0.07 23.91 10.47
CA SER A 276 -0.06 25.05 11.38
C SER A 276 1.06 26.04 11.04
N ARG A 277 2.29 25.57 10.79
CA ARG A 277 3.41 26.43 10.38
C ARG A 277 3.11 27.21 9.09
N LEU A 278 2.49 26.56 8.10
CA LEU A 278 2.18 27.17 6.80
C LEU A 278 1.02 28.18 6.89
N THR A 279 0.05 27.95 7.78
CA THR A 279 -1.13 28.80 7.93
C THR A 279 -0.96 29.92 8.96
N GLN A 280 0.01 29.81 9.88
CA GLN A 280 0.26 30.81 10.95
C GLN A 280 0.48 32.23 10.43
N GLY A 281 1.14 32.39 9.28
CA GLY A 281 1.36 33.71 8.66
C GLY A 281 0.12 34.27 7.94
N ASN A 282 -0.93 33.46 7.78
CA ASN A 282 -2.15 33.84 7.08
C ASN A 282 -3.26 34.15 8.10
N PRO A 283 -3.71 35.41 8.21
CA PRO A 283 -4.68 35.82 9.23
C PRO A 283 -6.04 35.14 9.07
N ILE A 284 -6.33 34.53 7.92
CA ILE A 284 -7.58 33.84 7.63
C ILE A 284 -7.47 32.35 7.97
N LEU A 285 -6.35 31.72 7.62
CA LEU A 285 -6.15 30.29 7.85
C LEU A 285 -5.65 29.96 9.26
N LYS A 286 -4.99 30.88 9.96
CA LYS A 286 -4.45 30.64 11.31
C LYS A 286 -5.54 30.25 12.32
N ASP A 287 -6.74 30.80 12.18
CA ASP A 287 -7.85 30.59 13.14
C ASP A 287 -8.63 29.32 12.78
N ALA A 288 -8.63 28.94 11.50
CA ALA A 288 -9.12 27.64 11.03
C ALA A 288 -8.18 26.48 11.41
N PHE A 289 -6.87 26.74 11.51
CA PHE A 289 -5.84 25.72 11.77
C PHE A 289 -4.91 26.20 12.90
N PRO A 290 -5.25 25.92 14.17
CA PRO A 290 -4.57 26.49 15.33
C PRO A 290 -3.07 26.14 15.43
N PRO A 291 -2.29 26.90 16.22
CA PRO A 291 -0.83 26.74 16.37
C PRO A 291 -0.41 25.36 16.94
N ASN A 292 0.59 24.75 16.29
CA ASN A 292 1.43 23.59 16.67
C ASN A 292 1.00 22.86 17.97
N PRO A 293 0.05 21.90 17.91
CA PRO A 293 -0.17 21.02 19.03
C PRO A 293 1.10 20.21 19.32
N PRO A 294 1.29 19.74 20.57
CA PRO A 294 2.40 18.86 20.89
C PRO A 294 2.43 17.67 19.93
N THR A 295 3.59 17.41 19.34
CA THR A 295 3.83 16.24 18.48
C THR A 295 4.83 15.29 19.15
N PRO A 296 4.49 14.71 20.32
CA PRO A 296 5.43 13.96 21.12
C PRO A 296 5.93 12.71 20.40
N MET A 297 5.13 12.06 19.56
CA MET A 297 5.56 10.87 18.84
C MET A 297 6.50 11.22 17.70
N LEU A 298 6.18 12.24 16.90
CA LEU A 298 7.04 12.70 15.82
C LEU A 298 8.36 13.22 16.36
N ASP A 299 8.34 14.03 17.42
CA ASP A 299 9.57 14.56 18.02
C ASP A 299 10.41 13.45 18.67
N THR A 300 9.78 12.45 19.28
CA THR A 300 10.48 11.27 19.81
C THR A 300 11.10 10.44 18.68
N PHE A 301 10.36 10.19 17.60
CA PHE A 301 10.86 9.48 16.43
C PHE A 301 12.06 10.20 15.81
N VAL A 302 11.95 11.50 15.57
CA VAL A 302 13.05 12.32 15.01
C VAL A 302 14.27 12.31 15.93
N ARG A 303 14.08 12.41 17.25
CA ARG A 303 15.17 12.32 18.23
C ARG A 303 15.85 10.95 18.19
N ASN A 304 15.08 9.87 18.22
CA ASN A 304 15.60 8.50 18.16
C ASN A 304 16.39 8.25 16.86
N MET A 305 15.92 8.81 15.73
CA MET A 305 16.62 8.77 14.45
C MET A 305 17.96 9.53 14.49
N ALA A 306 18.03 10.64 15.23
CA ALA A 306 19.26 11.42 15.40
C ALA A 306 20.26 10.73 16.35
N GLU A 307 19.78 10.03 17.37
CA GLU A 307 20.60 9.31 18.37
C GLU A 307 21.13 7.95 17.87
N ARG A 308 20.51 7.37 16.83
CA ARG A 308 21.01 6.17 16.14
C ARG A 308 21.50 6.50 14.71
N PRO A 309 22.58 7.30 14.56
CA PRO A 309 23.06 7.67 13.24
C PRO A 309 23.65 6.44 12.53
N GLY A 310 23.12 6.09 11.37
CA GLY A 310 23.83 5.26 10.40
C GLY A 310 23.02 4.11 9.83
N THR A 311 22.40 3.23 10.62
CA THR A 311 21.96 1.93 10.08
C THR A 311 20.78 2.03 9.11
N ILE A 312 19.74 2.81 9.43
CA ILE A 312 18.52 2.88 8.59
C ILE A 312 18.85 3.52 7.23
N GLN A 313 19.44 4.72 7.23
CA GLN A 313 19.78 5.40 5.99
C GLN A 313 20.85 4.64 5.18
N GLN A 314 21.82 3.99 5.83
CA GLN A 314 22.81 3.16 5.15
C GLN A 314 22.19 1.92 4.52
N ASP A 315 21.30 1.23 5.22
CA ASP A 315 20.61 0.05 4.71
C ASP A 315 19.75 0.41 3.50
N ILE A 316 18.97 1.51 3.57
CA ILE A 316 18.21 1.99 2.42
C ILE A 316 19.13 2.37 1.26
N ALA A 317 20.23 3.09 1.53
CA ALA A 317 21.19 3.46 0.49
C ALA A 317 21.87 2.24 -0.15
N LYS A 318 22.17 1.21 0.65
CA LYS A 318 22.76 -0.05 0.19
C LYS A 318 21.75 -0.85 -0.65
N ALA A 319 20.49 -0.91 -0.25
CA ALA A 319 19.42 -1.52 -1.03
C ALA A 319 19.28 -0.86 -2.40
N ILE A 320 19.27 0.48 -2.46
CA ILE A 320 19.22 1.25 -3.72
C ILE A 320 20.48 1.04 -4.57
N ALA A 321 21.66 0.97 -3.95
CA ALA A 321 22.91 0.74 -4.67
C ALA A 321 22.97 -0.66 -5.30
N LEU A 322 22.43 -1.66 -4.61
CA LEU A 322 22.32 -3.04 -5.11
C LEU A 322 21.22 -3.17 -6.17
N ASN A 323 20.10 -2.46 -6.01
CA ASN A 323 18.99 -2.45 -6.94
C ASN A 323 18.54 -0.99 -7.26
N PRO A 324 19.10 -0.35 -8.31
CA PRO A 324 18.76 1.02 -8.69
C PRO A 324 17.34 1.22 -9.24
N GLN A 325 16.60 0.14 -9.47
CA GLN A 325 15.21 0.11 -9.91
C GLN A 325 14.26 -0.30 -8.76
N TYR A 326 14.74 -0.27 -7.52
CA TYR A 326 13.94 -0.64 -6.35
C TYR A 326 12.99 0.50 -5.92
N THR A 327 11.84 0.58 -6.58
CA THR A 327 10.80 1.60 -6.35
C THR A 327 10.51 1.81 -4.86
N GLU A 328 10.33 0.73 -4.11
CA GLU A 328 9.97 0.75 -2.70
C GLU A 328 11.08 1.32 -1.82
N ALA A 329 12.35 1.08 -2.16
CA ALA A 329 13.47 1.65 -1.43
C ALA A 329 13.52 3.18 -1.56
N TYR A 330 13.23 3.72 -2.76
CA TYR A 330 13.06 5.16 -2.95
C TYR A 330 11.83 5.69 -2.22
N GLY A 331 10.69 4.98 -2.26
CA GLY A 331 9.48 5.34 -1.52
C GLY A 331 9.71 5.43 -0.01
N ILE A 332 10.37 4.45 0.58
CA ILE A 332 10.74 4.40 2.01
C ILE A 332 11.70 5.55 2.35
N ARG A 333 12.72 5.79 1.51
CA ARG A 333 13.65 6.91 1.73
C ARG A 333 12.94 8.25 1.66
N SER A 334 12.00 8.39 0.72
CA SER A 334 11.16 9.58 0.57
C SER A 334 10.32 9.81 1.82
N PHE A 335 9.61 8.78 2.30
CA PHE A 335 8.78 8.86 3.49
C PHE A 335 9.59 9.17 4.75
N LEU A 336 10.76 8.54 4.92
CA LEU A 336 11.66 8.85 6.02
C LEU A 336 12.12 10.32 5.98
N ASN A 337 12.51 10.82 4.81
CA ASN A 337 12.89 12.22 4.65
C ASN A 337 11.72 13.18 4.89
N LEU A 338 10.49 12.80 4.51
CA LEU A 338 9.28 13.55 4.81
C LEU A 338 9.08 13.70 6.32
N LEU A 339 9.17 12.61 7.09
CA LEU A 339 9.07 12.62 8.55
C LEU A 339 10.18 13.45 9.22
N LEU A 340 11.40 13.41 8.66
CA LEU A 340 12.54 14.18 9.16
C LEU A 340 12.51 15.66 8.74
N GLY A 341 11.52 16.10 7.94
CA GLY A 341 11.42 17.47 7.44
C GLY A 341 12.35 17.81 6.26
N ASN A 342 13.02 16.80 5.69
CA ASN A 342 13.92 16.92 4.54
C ASN A 342 13.13 16.90 3.22
N PHE A 343 12.23 17.86 3.02
CA PHE A 343 11.25 17.81 1.94
C PHE A 343 11.84 17.78 0.53
N GLY A 344 12.93 18.51 0.27
CA GLY A 344 13.58 18.48 -1.04
C GLY A 344 14.09 17.09 -1.43
N THR A 345 14.70 16.37 -0.47
CA THR A 345 15.15 14.98 -0.67
C THR A 345 13.98 14.03 -0.84
N ALA A 346 12.90 14.22 -0.07
CA ALA A 346 11.67 13.45 -0.22
C ALA A 346 11.05 13.62 -1.63
N VAL A 347 11.00 14.86 -2.15
CA VAL A 347 10.54 15.10 -3.52
C VAL A 347 11.42 14.38 -4.55
N ALA A 348 12.75 14.46 -4.44
CA ALA A 348 13.65 13.78 -5.37
C ALA A 348 13.49 12.26 -5.37
N ASP A 349 13.34 11.66 -4.19
CA ASP A 349 13.14 10.21 -4.05
C ASP A 349 11.77 9.77 -4.55
N SER A 350 10.71 10.51 -4.24
CA SER A 350 9.37 10.22 -4.77
C SER A 350 9.27 10.43 -6.28
N ASP A 351 9.95 11.44 -6.85
CA ASP A 351 10.07 11.62 -8.30
C ASP A 351 10.74 10.40 -8.95
N ARG A 352 11.81 9.87 -8.34
CA ARG A 352 12.49 8.66 -8.83
C ARG A 352 11.61 7.41 -8.72
N ALA A 353 10.91 7.24 -7.60
CA ALA A 353 9.99 6.12 -7.40
C ALA A 353 8.81 6.17 -8.38
N LEU A 354 8.22 7.36 -8.62
CA LEU A 354 7.13 7.55 -9.58
C LEU A 354 7.58 7.41 -11.04
N ALA A 355 8.85 7.68 -11.36
CA ALA A 355 9.39 7.36 -12.68
C ALA A 355 9.40 5.85 -12.97
N LEU A 356 9.54 5.02 -11.93
CA LEU A 356 9.49 3.56 -12.02
C LEU A 356 8.05 3.02 -11.94
N SER A 357 7.21 3.63 -11.10
CA SER A 357 5.81 3.25 -10.88
C SER A 357 4.87 4.46 -10.94
N PRO A 358 4.53 4.98 -12.15
CA PRO A 358 3.82 6.26 -12.31
C PRO A 358 2.43 6.34 -11.68
N ASN A 359 1.75 5.20 -11.58
CA ASN A 359 0.36 5.10 -11.11
C ASN A 359 0.26 4.68 -9.64
N ASN A 360 1.36 4.66 -8.89
CA ASN A 360 1.34 4.30 -7.48
C ASN A 360 0.80 5.48 -6.63
N SER A 361 -0.42 5.33 -6.12
CA SER A 361 -1.10 6.36 -5.32
C SER A 361 -0.37 6.72 -4.02
N ASP A 362 0.28 5.76 -3.37
CA ASP A 362 1.02 6.00 -2.12
C ASP A 362 2.23 6.89 -2.36
N LEU A 363 2.97 6.63 -3.44
CA LEU A 363 4.08 7.47 -3.87
C LEU A 363 3.62 8.87 -4.30
N GLN A 364 2.46 8.97 -4.98
CA GLN A 364 1.86 10.26 -5.31
C GLN A 364 1.45 11.04 -4.05
N MET A 365 0.95 10.36 -3.01
CA MET A 365 0.63 10.99 -1.73
C MET A 365 1.88 11.48 -0.99
N ILE A 366 2.94 10.66 -0.93
CA ILE A 366 4.22 11.08 -0.34
C ILE A 366 4.79 12.29 -1.10
N GLN A 367 4.74 12.26 -2.43
CA GLN A 367 5.19 13.38 -3.27
C GLN A 367 4.35 14.65 -3.02
N SER A 368 3.02 14.55 -3.04
CA SER A 368 2.13 15.70 -2.88
C SER A 368 2.30 16.34 -1.51
N LEU A 369 2.46 15.55 -0.44
CA LEU A 369 2.79 16.03 0.90
C LEU A 369 4.16 16.68 0.93
N ALA A 370 5.21 16.06 0.39
CA ALA A 370 6.54 16.64 0.37
C ALA A 370 6.58 17.98 -0.38
N LEU A 371 5.91 18.07 -1.54
CA LEU A 371 5.76 19.31 -2.30
C LEU A 371 4.99 20.38 -1.51
N PHE A 372 3.83 20.02 -0.96
CA PHE A 372 2.99 20.91 -0.17
C PHE A 372 3.75 21.47 1.05
N LEU A 373 4.43 20.59 1.80
CA LEU A 373 5.18 20.96 2.99
C LEU A 373 6.46 21.76 2.69
N SER A 374 7.03 21.58 1.50
CA SER A 374 8.12 22.44 1.01
C SER A 374 7.65 23.84 0.56
N GLY A 375 6.33 24.06 0.46
CA GLY A 375 5.73 25.28 -0.08
C GLY A 375 5.64 25.32 -1.61
N ASP A 376 6.01 24.23 -2.31
CA ASP A 376 5.86 24.11 -3.76
C ASP A 376 4.43 23.72 -4.15
N PHE A 377 3.51 24.63 -3.83
CA PHE A 377 2.08 24.47 -4.08
C PHE A 377 1.77 24.33 -5.58
N ARG A 378 2.57 24.95 -6.45
CA ARG A 378 2.41 24.88 -7.92
C ARG A 378 2.56 23.44 -8.41
N ARG A 379 3.55 22.70 -7.89
CA ARG A 379 3.72 21.28 -8.23
C ARG A 379 2.79 20.36 -7.44
N SER A 380 2.38 20.71 -6.22
CA SER A 380 1.51 19.84 -5.41
C SER A 380 0.08 19.74 -5.96
N ILE A 381 -0.51 20.84 -6.46
CA ILE A 381 -1.92 20.88 -6.91
C ILE A 381 -2.23 19.85 -8.00
N PRO A 382 -1.46 19.74 -9.10
CA PRO A 382 -1.73 18.73 -10.14
C PRO A 382 -1.63 17.29 -9.64
N VAL A 383 -0.85 17.04 -8.58
CA VAL A 383 -0.78 15.71 -7.95
C VAL A 383 -2.06 15.45 -7.15
N PHE A 384 -2.53 16.44 -6.36
CA PHE A 384 -3.82 16.33 -5.67
C PHE A 384 -5.00 16.19 -6.63
N ASP A 385 -4.97 16.85 -7.80
CA ASP A 385 -6.02 16.68 -8.82
C ASP A 385 -6.13 15.22 -9.28
N ARG A 386 -4.99 14.53 -9.48
CA ARG A 386 -4.98 13.10 -9.82
C ARG A 386 -5.50 12.22 -8.67
N LEU A 387 -5.11 12.52 -7.43
CA LEU A 387 -5.56 11.81 -6.24
C LEU A 387 -7.08 11.99 -6.01
N ILE A 388 -7.62 13.19 -6.24
CA ILE A 388 -9.06 13.49 -6.17
C ILE A 388 -9.82 12.78 -7.30
N ALA A 389 -9.27 12.74 -8.52
CA ALA A 389 -9.90 12.01 -9.61
C ALA A 389 -10.03 10.50 -9.29
N ALA A 390 -9.03 9.93 -8.60
CA ALA A 390 -9.05 8.55 -8.14
C ALA A 390 -9.98 8.33 -6.92
N ASN A 391 -10.00 9.27 -5.96
CA ASN A 391 -10.87 9.21 -4.79
C ASN A 391 -11.58 10.55 -4.54
N PRO A 392 -12.73 10.80 -5.20
CA PRO A 392 -13.41 12.10 -5.15
C PRO A 392 -13.98 12.48 -3.78
N LYS A 393 -14.10 11.51 -2.86
CA LYS A 393 -14.71 11.70 -1.54
C LYS A 393 -13.67 11.88 -0.42
N SER A 394 -12.36 11.83 -0.73
CA SER A 394 -11.32 12.08 0.28
C SER A 394 -11.32 13.54 0.73
N THR A 395 -11.64 13.77 2.00
CA THR A 395 -11.62 15.10 2.61
C THR A 395 -10.20 15.67 2.64
N ASP A 396 -9.19 14.85 2.90
CA ASP A 396 -7.80 15.28 3.03
C ASP A 396 -7.24 15.84 1.71
N TYR A 397 -7.55 15.18 0.59
CA TYR A 397 -7.10 15.66 -0.71
C TYR A 397 -7.74 16.98 -1.10
N HIS A 398 -9.04 17.14 -0.84
CA HIS A 398 -9.71 18.43 -1.06
C HIS A 398 -9.14 19.50 -0.14
N LEU A 399 -8.92 19.20 1.14
CA LEU A 399 -8.35 20.12 2.12
C LEU A 399 -6.97 20.61 1.69
N LEU A 400 -6.02 19.71 1.45
CA LEU A 400 -4.64 20.06 1.12
C LEU A 400 -4.54 20.80 -0.22
N ARG A 401 -5.33 20.39 -1.22
CA ARG A 401 -5.43 21.12 -2.50
C ARG A 401 -5.99 22.54 -2.30
N GLY A 402 -7.08 22.67 -1.54
CA GLY A 402 -7.72 23.96 -1.25
C GLY A 402 -6.77 24.92 -0.56
N ILE A 403 -6.04 24.42 0.45
CA ILE A 403 -5.02 25.20 1.17
C ILE A 403 -3.87 25.59 0.25
N ALA A 404 -3.38 24.66 -0.58
CA ALA A 404 -2.30 24.95 -1.52
C ALA A 404 -2.67 26.10 -2.48
N ALA A 405 -3.86 26.03 -3.08
CA ALA A 405 -4.36 27.08 -3.98
C ALA A 405 -4.61 28.40 -3.25
N PHE A 406 -5.15 28.35 -2.03
CA PHE A 406 -5.40 29.55 -1.21
C PHE A 406 -4.09 30.25 -0.81
N LEU A 407 -3.07 29.49 -0.40
CA LEU A 407 -1.75 30.02 -0.04
C LEU A 407 -0.99 30.55 -1.26
N MET A 408 -1.29 30.06 -2.47
CA MET A 408 -0.82 30.65 -3.73
C MET A 408 -1.51 31.98 -4.09
N GLY A 409 -2.59 32.34 -3.40
CA GLY A 409 -3.44 33.48 -3.73
C GLY A 409 -4.41 33.22 -4.90
N ASP A 410 -4.49 31.99 -5.40
CA ASP A 410 -5.45 31.60 -6.43
C ASP A 410 -6.76 31.14 -5.79
N TYR A 411 -7.52 32.14 -5.31
CA TYR A 411 -8.79 31.93 -4.61
C TYR A 411 -9.81 31.21 -5.48
N ALA A 412 -9.82 31.51 -6.78
CA ALA A 412 -10.70 30.86 -7.73
C ALA A 412 -10.40 29.37 -7.86
N LEU A 413 -9.12 29.01 -7.88
CA LEU A 413 -8.67 27.62 -7.91
C LEU A 413 -8.96 26.89 -6.58
N SER A 414 -8.98 27.58 -5.44
CA SER A 414 -9.28 26.96 -4.13
C SER A 414 -10.77 26.62 -3.92
N ARG A 415 -11.67 27.39 -4.53
CA ARG A 415 -13.13 27.32 -4.31
C ARG A 415 -13.77 25.93 -4.52
N PRO A 416 -13.41 25.15 -5.57
CA PRO A 416 -13.99 23.82 -5.77
C PRO A 416 -13.70 22.87 -4.60
N SER A 417 -12.49 22.95 -4.03
CA SER A 417 -12.10 22.16 -2.87
C SER A 417 -12.94 22.50 -1.64
N TRP A 418 -13.14 23.78 -1.34
CA TRP A 418 -14.01 24.19 -0.24
C TRP A 418 -15.46 23.78 -0.48
N THR A 419 -15.90 23.79 -1.72
CA THR A 419 -17.26 23.37 -2.08
C THR A 419 -17.46 21.88 -1.86
N ALA A 420 -16.53 21.05 -2.30
CA ALA A 420 -16.55 19.62 -2.01
C ALA A 420 -16.56 19.37 -0.49
N LEU A 421 -15.71 20.05 0.27
CA LEU A 421 -15.65 19.91 1.73
C LEU A 421 -16.97 20.30 2.41
N THR A 422 -17.62 21.42 2.04
CA THR A 422 -18.93 21.76 2.63
C THR A 422 -20.02 20.70 2.40
N GLN A 423 -19.90 19.90 1.34
CA GLN A 423 -20.82 18.81 1.04
C GLN A 423 -20.44 17.52 1.78
N LEU A 424 -19.13 17.23 1.89
CA LEU A 424 -18.60 16.04 2.54
C LEU A 424 -18.68 16.13 4.07
N THR A 425 -18.50 17.33 4.63
CA THR A 425 -18.45 17.60 6.08
C THR A 425 -19.44 18.73 6.46
N PRO A 426 -20.76 18.53 6.29
CA PRO A 426 -21.76 19.60 6.45
C PRO A 426 -21.91 20.15 7.88
N LYS A 427 -21.31 19.47 8.87
CA LYS A 427 -21.30 19.88 10.30
C LYS A 427 -19.99 20.55 10.72
N ASP A 428 -18.99 20.58 9.83
CA ASP A 428 -17.72 21.25 10.09
C ASP A 428 -17.83 22.73 9.67
N PRO A 429 -17.65 23.69 10.59
CA PRO A 429 -17.69 25.12 10.26
C PRO A 429 -16.53 25.58 9.38
N ILE A 430 -15.38 24.89 9.40
CA ILE A 430 -14.14 25.36 8.78
C ILE A 430 -14.29 25.54 7.26
N PRO A 431 -14.79 24.56 6.48
CA PRO A 431 -14.96 24.72 5.03
C PRO A 431 -15.90 25.88 4.65
N PHE A 432 -16.95 26.13 5.44
CA PHE A 432 -17.84 27.26 5.22
C PHE A 432 -17.12 28.59 5.51
N ALA A 433 -16.43 28.69 6.65
CA ALA A 433 -15.67 29.89 7.00
C ALA A 433 -14.64 30.24 5.91
N VAL A 434 -13.83 29.25 5.51
CA VAL A 434 -12.78 29.45 4.49
C VAL A 434 -13.37 29.77 3.13
N ARG A 435 -14.48 29.14 2.71
CA ARG A 435 -15.15 29.48 1.43
C ARG A 435 -15.76 30.89 1.47
N GLY A 436 -16.40 31.27 2.57
CA GLY A 436 -16.95 32.61 2.78
C GLY A 436 -15.86 33.68 2.68
N VAL A 437 -14.71 33.46 3.32
CA VAL A 437 -13.58 34.39 3.22
C VAL A 437 -12.94 34.36 1.82
N THR A 438 -12.87 33.20 1.16
CA THR A 438 -12.42 33.10 -0.23
C THR A 438 -13.25 34.01 -1.15
N TYR A 439 -14.58 34.06 -0.98
CA TYR A 439 -15.43 35.00 -1.72
C TYR A 439 -15.15 36.47 -1.38
N LEU A 440 -14.85 36.80 -0.12
CA LEU A 440 -14.47 38.17 0.26
C LEU A 440 -13.17 38.63 -0.40
N LEU A 441 -12.19 37.75 -0.47
CA LEU A 441 -10.89 38.03 -1.11
C LEU A 441 -11.03 38.24 -2.62
N GLU A 442 -12.04 37.63 -3.24
CA GLU A 442 -12.44 37.87 -4.63
C GLU A 442 -13.38 39.07 -4.81
N GLN A 443 -13.61 39.86 -3.75
CA GLN A 443 -14.51 41.02 -3.75
C GLN A 443 -15.98 40.66 -4.02
N ASN A 444 -16.38 39.41 -3.75
CA ASN A 444 -17.76 38.94 -3.90
C ASN A 444 -18.47 38.82 -2.54
N SER A 445 -18.71 39.97 -1.90
CA SER A 445 -19.32 40.03 -0.56
C SER A 445 -20.75 39.47 -0.50
N LYS A 446 -21.49 39.46 -1.62
CA LYS A 446 -22.83 38.87 -1.65
C LYS A 446 -22.77 37.33 -1.56
N ALA A 447 -21.79 36.72 -2.23
CA ALA A 447 -21.61 35.27 -2.21
C ALA A 447 -21.03 34.76 -0.87
N SER A 448 -20.33 35.59 -0.10
CA SER A 448 -19.76 35.18 1.19
C SER A 448 -20.80 35.04 2.30
N LEU A 449 -21.87 35.84 2.29
CA LEU A 449 -22.84 35.91 3.39
C LEU A 449 -23.47 34.57 3.79
N PRO A 450 -23.94 33.71 2.86
CA PRO A 450 -24.51 32.41 3.22
C PRO A 450 -23.52 31.52 3.97
N ASP A 451 -22.27 31.49 3.50
CA ASP A 451 -21.20 30.67 4.08
C ASP A 451 -20.77 31.18 5.46
N LEU A 452 -20.59 32.49 5.62
CA LEU A 452 -20.23 33.08 6.91
C LEU A 452 -21.33 32.86 7.96
N ARG A 453 -22.60 32.97 7.56
CA ARG A 453 -23.74 32.69 8.46
C ARG A 453 -23.82 31.23 8.86
N GLN A 454 -23.59 30.32 7.92
CA GLN A 454 -23.57 28.88 8.20
C GLN A 454 -22.40 28.53 9.14
N ALA A 455 -21.22 29.08 8.90
CA ALA A 455 -20.06 28.90 9.77
C ALA A 455 -20.32 29.43 11.19
N ALA A 456 -20.88 30.64 11.31
CA ALA A 456 -21.25 31.23 12.60
C ALA A 456 -22.20 30.31 13.38
N GLU A 457 -23.28 29.84 12.75
CA GLU A 457 -24.24 28.97 13.40
C GLU A 457 -23.61 27.65 13.87
N LEU A 458 -22.76 27.03 13.05
CA LEU A 458 -22.03 25.82 13.41
C LEU A 458 -21.05 26.06 14.58
N TYR A 459 -20.28 27.16 14.57
CA TYR A 459 -19.41 27.52 15.70
C TYR A 459 -20.19 27.75 16.98
N ARG A 460 -21.35 28.41 16.91
CA ARG A 460 -22.26 28.63 18.05
C ARG A 460 -22.75 27.30 18.62
N GLN A 461 -23.19 26.37 17.76
CA GLN A 461 -23.63 25.03 18.17
C GLN A 461 -22.51 24.22 18.83
N GLN A 462 -21.26 24.43 18.40
CA GLN A 462 -20.07 23.80 18.98
C GLN A 462 -19.54 24.50 20.23
N GLY A 463 -20.15 25.61 20.65
CA GLY A 463 -19.70 26.41 21.80
C GLY A 463 -18.44 27.23 21.55
N ASN A 464 -17.95 27.30 20.30
CA ASN A 464 -16.81 28.14 19.92
C ASN A 464 -17.28 29.59 19.71
N MET A 465 -17.51 30.29 20.83
CA MET A 465 -18.02 31.66 20.82
C MET A 465 -17.02 32.67 20.25
N GLN A 466 -15.72 32.38 20.27
CA GLN A 466 -14.70 33.25 19.67
C GLN A 466 -14.88 33.30 18.15
N SER A 467 -14.81 32.14 17.47
CA SER A 467 -14.97 32.07 16.02
C SER A 467 -16.38 32.48 15.57
N TYR A 468 -17.41 32.24 16.40
CA TYR A 468 -18.75 32.79 16.16
C TYR A 468 -18.74 34.32 16.06
N ASN A 469 -18.15 35.00 17.05
CA ASN A 469 -18.10 36.47 17.07
C ASN A 469 -17.31 37.02 15.88
N GLU A 470 -16.20 36.38 15.49
CA GLU A 470 -15.40 36.74 14.32
C GLU A 470 -16.23 36.67 13.02
N MET A 471 -17.01 35.60 12.83
CA MET A 471 -17.89 35.48 11.67
C MET A 471 -18.99 36.56 11.68
N MET A 472 -19.57 36.86 12.85
CA MET A 472 -20.59 37.91 12.99
C MET A 472 -20.04 39.31 12.75
N ASP A 473 -18.78 39.57 13.11
CA ASP A 473 -18.10 40.83 12.79
C ASP A 473 -17.91 41.00 11.28
N ALA A 474 -17.47 39.94 10.60
CA ALA A 474 -17.34 39.94 9.14
C ALA A 474 -18.69 40.20 8.45
N ILE A 475 -19.77 39.54 8.91
CA ILE A 475 -21.12 39.73 8.38
C ILE A 475 -21.58 41.19 8.55
N ARG A 476 -21.43 41.77 9.75
CA ARG A 476 -21.81 43.17 10.02
C ARG A 476 -21.04 44.15 9.15
N GLN A 477 -19.74 43.92 8.92
CA GLN A 477 -18.94 44.77 8.05
C GLN A 477 -19.41 44.73 6.59
N ILE A 478 -19.94 43.61 6.12
CA ILE A 478 -20.49 43.47 4.77
C ILE A 478 -21.84 44.18 4.66
N GLU A 479 -22.72 44.00 5.64
CA GLU A 479 -24.09 44.54 5.62
C GLU A 479 -24.14 46.07 5.80
N ASN A 480 -23.10 46.65 6.39
CA ASN A 480 -22.97 48.09 6.62
C ASN A 480 -22.25 48.85 5.49
N ARG A 481 -21.83 48.15 4.42
CA ARG A 481 -21.24 48.74 3.20
C ARG A 481 -22.27 48.76 2.08
#